data_AF-A0A7J8TSS7-F1
#
_entry.id   AF-A0A7J8TSS7-F1
#
_cell.length_a   1.000
_cell.length_b   1.000
_cell.length_c   1.000
_cell.angle_alpha   90.00
_cell.angle_beta   90.00
_cell.angle_gamma   90.00
#
_symmetry.space_group_name_H-M   'P 1'
#
loop_
_entity.id
_entity.type
_entity.pdbx_description
1 polymer ?
#
loop_
_entity_poly.entity_id
_entity_poly.type
_entity_poly.pdbx_seq_one_letter_code
_entity_poly.pdbx_strand_id
1 'polypeptide(L)'
;WLSSIIYVVNCTKPIKSSLYIEASRCTTKSNPPSSLPTFHFYFFNGNTHPSDINQACTVEAEVPIMVRNITGMSTLDIYKKLLEGIWVTWNECTYQGCDYNNKVLFKEV
;
A
#
# COMPACT_ATOMS: atom_id res chain seq x y z
N TRP A 1 -10.36 16.09 0.73
CA TRP A 1 -9.21 15.72 1.58
C TRP A 1 -8.44 14.60 0.91
N LEU A 2 -7.12 14.57 1.09
CA LEU A 2 -6.22 13.99 0.09
C LEU A 2 -5.96 12.51 0.32
N SER A 3 -6.50 11.66 -0.54
CA SER A 3 -6.31 10.21 -0.48
C SER A 3 -5.52 9.70 -1.70
N SER A 4 -4.68 8.72 -1.47
CA SER A 4 -3.96 8.00 -2.51
C SER A 4 -3.98 6.50 -2.21
N ILE A 5 -3.62 5.70 -3.21
CA ILE A 5 -3.32 4.29 -3.01
C ILE A 5 -1.81 4.16 -2.83
N ILE A 6 -1.38 3.24 -1.99
CA ILE A 6 0.00 2.80 -1.89
C ILE A 6 0.05 1.29 -2.10
N TYR A 7 1.17 0.81 -2.62
CA TYR A 7 1.38 -0.62 -2.85
C TYR A 7 2.34 -1.16 -1.81
N VAL A 8 1.97 -2.28 -1.18
CA VAL A 8 2.91 -3.08 -0.41
C VAL A 8 3.55 -4.06 -1.37
N VAL A 9 4.86 -3.96 -1.53
CA VAL A 9 5.63 -4.80 -2.45
C VAL A 9 6.64 -5.65 -1.70
N ASN A 10 6.83 -6.86 -2.17
CA ASN A 10 7.82 -7.80 -1.69
C ASN A 10 8.86 -8.02 -2.78
N CYS A 11 10.08 -7.58 -2.51
CA CYS A 11 11.19 -7.60 -3.47
C CYS A 11 12.23 -8.65 -3.09
N THR A 12 12.75 -9.33 -4.10
CA THR A 12 13.84 -10.33 -3.97
C THR A 12 15.23 -9.70 -3.80
N LYS A 13 15.35 -8.39 -4.02
CA LYS A 13 16.58 -7.62 -3.92
C LYS A 13 16.27 -6.24 -3.31
N PRO A 14 17.24 -5.62 -2.62
CA PRO A 14 17.07 -4.26 -2.11
C PRO A 14 16.94 -3.27 -3.26
N ILE A 15 16.01 -2.33 -3.14
CA ILE A 15 15.76 -1.28 -4.13
C ILE A 15 16.38 0.03 -3.65
N LYS A 16 17.18 0.68 -4.50
CA LYS A 16 17.75 2.01 -4.26
C LYS A 16 16.95 3.08 -4.99
N SER A 17 15.85 3.51 -4.40
CA SER A 17 15.01 4.58 -4.94
C SER A 17 14.20 5.24 -3.84
N SER A 18 14.02 6.56 -3.91
CA SER A 18 13.20 7.32 -2.96
C SER A 18 11.70 7.06 -3.07
N LEU A 19 11.27 6.34 -4.12
CA LEU A 19 9.88 5.91 -4.31
C LEU A 19 9.53 4.69 -3.45
N TYR A 20 10.54 3.98 -2.94
CA TYR A 20 10.40 2.78 -2.13
C TYR A 20 10.76 3.12 -0.69
N ILE A 21 9.76 3.20 0.18
CA ILE A 21 9.96 3.42 1.61
C ILE A 21 9.99 2.07 2.30
N GLU A 22 11.03 1.80 3.10
CA GLU A 22 11.17 0.52 3.81
C GLU A 22 9.92 0.22 4.64
N ALA A 23 9.46 -1.01 4.54
CA ALA A 23 8.37 -1.54 5.35
C ALA A 23 8.84 -2.79 6.08
N SER A 24 8.15 -3.15 7.15
CA SER A 24 8.44 -4.38 7.90
C SER A 24 7.15 -5.10 8.21
N ARG A 25 7.19 -6.43 8.11
CA ARG A 25 6.09 -7.26 8.61
C ARG A 25 6.26 -7.46 10.11
N CYS A 26 5.15 -7.45 10.84
CA CYS A 26 5.15 -7.97 12.20
C CYS A 26 5.50 -9.45 12.17
N THR A 27 6.62 -9.83 12.79
CA THR A 27 7.00 -11.23 12.95
C THR A 27 6.17 -11.86 14.07
N THR A 28 5.26 -12.78 13.74
CA THR A 28 4.43 -13.50 14.71
C THR A 28 5.16 -14.63 15.45
N LYS A 29 6.42 -14.92 15.10
CA LYS A 29 7.24 -15.95 15.75
C LYS A 29 8.64 -15.42 16.09
N SER A 30 9.09 -15.74 17.30
CA SER A 30 10.36 -15.34 17.91
C SER A 30 11.61 -16.06 17.38
N ASN A 31 11.51 -16.86 16.32
CA ASN A 31 12.65 -17.59 15.74
C ASN A 31 12.60 -17.50 14.21
N PRO A 32 13.48 -16.74 13.55
CA PRO A 32 13.61 -16.82 12.10
C PRO A 32 14.30 -18.16 11.75
N PRO A 33 13.75 -18.97 10.85
CA PRO A 33 14.49 -20.07 10.24
C PRO A 33 15.74 -19.50 9.57
N SER A 34 16.89 -20.12 9.82
CA SER A 34 18.23 -19.70 9.39
C SER A 34 18.46 -19.64 7.87
N SER A 35 17.42 -19.86 7.06
CA SER A 35 17.48 -19.92 5.60
C SER A 35 16.31 -19.21 4.90
N LEU A 36 15.59 -18.29 5.57
CA LEU A 36 14.51 -17.57 4.88
C LEU A 36 15.07 -16.74 3.72
N PRO A 37 14.39 -16.71 2.56
CA PRO A 37 14.76 -15.77 1.50
C PRO A 37 14.72 -14.35 2.08
N THR A 38 15.75 -13.57 1.81
CA THR A 38 15.82 -12.17 2.24
C THR A 38 14.81 -11.38 1.43
N PHE A 39 13.57 -11.33 1.92
CA PHE A 39 12.50 -10.55 1.33
C PHE A 39 12.60 -9.12 1.84
N HIS A 40 12.62 -8.17 0.91
CA HIS A 40 12.68 -6.74 1.21
C HIS A 40 11.30 -6.14 0.96
N PHE A 41 10.65 -5.68 2.03
CA PHE A 41 9.31 -5.10 1.95
C PHE A 41 9.40 -3.59 1.83
N TYR A 42 8.56 -3.02 0.96
CA TYR A 42 8.47 -1.59 0.77
C TYR A 42 7.02 -1.12 0.63
N PHE A 43 6.78 0.12 1.05
CA PHE A 43 5.67 0.91 0.57
C PHE A 43 6.10 1.62 -0.72
N PHE A 44 5.33 1.44 -1.78
CA PHE A 44 5.52 2.08 -3.07
C PHE A 44 4.38 3.06 -3.35
N ASN A 45 4.72 4.24 -3.84
CA ASN A 45 3.79 5.34 -4.03
C ASN A 45 2.86 5.10 -5.22
N GLY A 46 1.55 4.96 -4.98
CA GLY A 46 0.58 4.66 -6.05
C GLY A 46 0.23 5.82 -6.97
N ASN A 47 0.79 7.02 -6.76
CA ASN A 47 0.74 8.09 -7.76
C ASN A 47 1.65 7.83 -8.97
N THR A 48 2.52 6.82 -8.89
CA THR A 48 3.33 6.34 -10.02
C THR A 48 2.61 5.19 -10.73
N HIS A 49 2.92 4.98 -12.00
CA HIS A 49 2.22 3.97 -12.77
C HIS A 49 2.58 2.58 -12.22
N PRO A 50 1.64 1.63 -12.06
CA PRO A 50 1.97 0.29 -11.54
C PRO A 50 3.07 -0.43 -12.34
N SER A 51 3.21 -0.10 -13.62
CA SER A 51 4.30 -0.59 -14.49
C SER A 51 5.69 -0.09 -14.11
N ASP A 52 5.79 0.95 -13.28
CA ASP A 52 7.05 1.50 -12.77
C ASP A 52 7.59 0.67 -11.58
N ILE A 53 6.80 -0.28 -11.08
CA ILE A 53 7.24 -1.21 -10.04
C ILE A 53 8.38 -2.08 -10.60
N ASN A 54 9.52 -2.04 -9.92
CA ASN A 54 10.70 -2.83 -10.27
C ASN A 54 10.36 -4.32 -10.43
N GLN A 55 10.82 -4.92 -11.52
CA GLN A 55 10.63 -6.33 -11.86
C GLN A 55 11.12 -7.33 -10.79
N ALA A 56 11.97 -6.89 -9.85
CA ALA A 56 12.40 -7.71 -8.72
C ALA A 56 11.32 -7.84 -7.62
N CYS A 57 10.20 -7.11 -7.75
CA CYS A 57 9.16 -6.97 -6.75
C CYS A 57 7.82 -7.53 -7.23
N THR A 58 7.07 -8.09 -6.28
CA THR A 58 5.68 -8.52 -6.46
C THR A 58 4.78 -7.67 -5.59
N VAL A 59 3.64 -7.21 -6.13
CA VAL A 59 2.61 -6.52 -5.35
C VAL A 59 1.91 -7.53 -4.44
N GLU A 60 1.90 -7.26 -3.14
CA GLU A 60 1.21 -8.09 -2.15
C GLU A 60 -0.12 -7.50 -1.70
N ALA A 61 -0.22 -6.17 -1.68
CA ALA A 61 -1.46 -5.47 -1.33
C ALA A 61 -1.51 -4.08 -1.96
N GLU A 62 -2.72 -3.65 -2.30
CA GLU A 62 -3.07 -2.26 -2.55
C GLU A 62 -3.75 -1.71 -1.29
N VAL A 63 -3.22 -0.62 -0.74
CA VAL A 63 -3.66 -0.06 0.53
C VAL A 63 -4.05 1.40 0.34
N PRO A 64 -5.30 1.79 0.61
CA PRO A 64 -5.70 3.19 0.58
C PRO A 64 -5.11 3.91 1.78
N ILE A 65 -4.72 5.16 1.60
CA ILE A 65 -4.16 5.99 2.67
C ILE A 65 -4.62 7.44 2.51
N MET A 66 -4.91 8.11 3.63
CA MET A 66 -5.34 9.51 3.65
C MET A 66 -4.15 10.49 3.58
N VAL A 67 -3.28 10.32 2.58
CA VAL A 67 -2.26 11.31 2.20
C VAL A 67 -2.20 11.43 0.68
N ARG A 68 -1.76 12.57 0.13
CA ARG A 68 -1.53 12.66 -1.33
C ARG A 68 -0.40 11.76 -1.78
N ASN A 69 0.69 11.73 -1.02
CA ASN A 69 1.97 11.21 -1.47
C ASN A 69 2.80 10.81 -0.25
N ILE A 70 3.39 9.61 -0.29
CA ILE A 70 4.26 9.08 0.75
C ILE A 70 5.76 9.35 0.52
N THR A 71 6.15 9.87 -0.65
CA THR A 71 7.55 10.16 -0.97
C THR A 71 8.16 11.10 0.06
N GLY A 72 9.25 10.67 0.70
CA GLY A 72 9.94 11.41 1.76
C GLY A 72 9.35 11.26 3.16
N MET A 73 8.23 10.53 3.33
CA MET A 73 7.73 10.18 4.65
C MET A 73 8.60 9.10 5.30
N SER A 74 8.67 9.12 6.63
CA SER A 74 9.24 8.02 7.38
C SER A 74 8.28 6.83 7.41
N THR A 75 8.83 5.62 7.53
CA THR A 75 8.06 4.38 7.73
C THR A 75 7.08 4.51 8.90
N LEU A 76 7.49 5.14 10.01
CA LEU A 76 6.66 5.35 11.18
C LEU A 76 5.45 6.26 10.88
N ASP A 77 5.65 7.32 10.10
CA ASP A 77 4.56 8.24 9.77
C ASP A 77 3.54 7.60 8.83
N ILE A 78 3.99 6.74 7.90
CA ILE A 78 3.09 5.93 7.07
C ILE A 78 2.24 5.01 7.95
N TYR A 79 2.85 4.30 8.91
CA TYR A 79 2.09 3.45 9.83
C TYR A 79 1.08 4.24 10.67
N LYS A 80 1.44 5.43 11.18
CA LYS A 80 0.48 6.29 11.89
C LYS A 80 -0.71 6.66 11.01
N LYS A 81 -0.45 6.99 9.73
CA LYS A 81 -1.53 7.30 8.78
C LYS A 81 -2.41 6.10 8.44
N LEU A 82 -1.83 4.91 8.35
CA LEU A 82 -2.61 3.68 8.20
C LEU A 82 -3.46 3.38 9.45
N LEU A 83 -2.96 3.70 10.65
CA LEU A 83 -3.69 3.54 11.92
C LEU A 83 -4.85 4.53 12.09
N GLU A 84 -4.74 5.73 11.52
CA GLU A 84 -5.86 6.69 11.47
C GLU A 84 -7.07 6.13 10.69
N GLY A 85 -6.83 5.15 9.81
CA GLY A 85 -7.84 4.57 8.95
C GLY A 85 -8.13 5.43 7.72
N ILE A 86 -9.24 5.12 7.06
CA ILE A 86 -9.66 5.78 5.82
C ILE A 86 -11.16 6.04 5.84
N TRP A 87 -11.58 7.13 5.19
CA TRP A 87 -12.99 7.34 4.88
C TRP A 87 -13.34 6.58 3.60
N VAL A 88 -14.38 5.75 3.68
CA VAL A 88 -14.96 5.05 2.54
C VAL A 88 -16.36 5.55 2.31
N THR A 89 -16.73 5.76 1.04
CA THR A 89 -18.11 6.04 0.67
C THR A 89 -18.70 4.83 -0.01
N TRP A 90 -19.92 4.49 0.36
CA TRP A 90 -20.72 3.54 -0.40
C TRP A 90 -21.22 4.23 -1.66
N ASN A 91 -21.10 3.59 -2.82
CA ASN A 91 -21.83 4.06 -3.99
C ASN A 91 -23.33 3.91 -3.74
N GLU A 92 -24.09 4.95 -4.04
CA GLU A 92 -25.55 4.88 -3.97
C GLU A 92 -26.05 3.86 -5.00
N CYS A 93 -26.70 2.82 -4.51
CA CYS A 93 -27.45 1.90 -5.35
C CYS A 93 -28.63 2.68 -5.95
N THR A 94 -28.64 2.89 -7.27
CA THR A 94 -29.81 3.46 -7.94
C THR A 94 -30.87 2.37 -8.16
N TYR A 95 -32.12 2.77 -8.37
CA TYR A 95 -33.24 1.85 -8.66
C TYR A 95 -32.99 0.97 -9.91
N GLN A 96 -32.09 1.37 -10.80
CA GLN A 96 -31.75 0.67 -12.04
C GLN A 96 -30.66 -0.40 -11.87
N GLY A 97 -30.15 -0.59 -10.66
CA GLY A 97 -29.22 -1.66 -10.33
C GLY A 97 -28.08 -1.21 -9.45
N CYS A 98 -27.55 -2.16 -8.67
CA CYS A 98 -26.19 -2.06 -8.15
C CYS A 98 -25.27 -2.40 -9.31
N ASP A 99 -24.33 -1.53 -9.69
CA ASP A 99 -23.25 -1.94 -10.57
C ASP A 99 -22.52 -3.08 -9.83
N TYR A 100 -22.69 -4.34 -10.27
CA TYR A 100 -22.34 -5.56 -9.53
C TYR A 100 -20.83 -5.77 -9.32
N ASN A 101 -20.05 -4.73 -9.56
CA ASN A 101 -18.74 -4.60 -9.01
C ASN A 101 -18.91 -4.04 -7.59
N ASN A 102 -18.99 -4.90 -6.58
CA ASN A 102 -18.86 -4.56 -5.15
C ASN A 102 -17.48 -3.89 -4.91
N LYS A 103 -17.30 -2.69 -5.44
CA LYS A 103 -16.08 -1.91 -5.41
C LYS A 103 -16.35 -0.77 -4.44
N VAL A 104 -15.69 -0.86 -3.30
CA VAL A 104 -15.53 0.28 -2.40
C VAL A 104 -14.75 1.33 -3.18
N LEU A 105 -15.37 2.48 -3.43
CA LEU A 105 -14.70 3.63 -4.01
C LEU A 105 -14.21 4.54 -2.88
N PHE A 106 -12.90 4.76 -2.87
CA PHE A 106 -12.27 5.74 -1.99
C PHE A 106 -12.53 7.12 -2.61
N LYS A 107 -13.43 7.88 -2.00
CA LYS A 107 -13.75 9.24 -2.45
C LYS A 107 -13.11 10.26 -1.51
N GLU A 108 -12.54 11.30 -2.08
CA GLU A 108 -12.16 12.49 -1.32
C GLU A 108 -13.45 13.19 -0.85
N VAL A 109 -13.65 13.33 0.47
CA VAL A 109 -14.66 14.23 1.06
C VAL A 109 -14.03 15.60 1.32
#